data_AF-A0A482UIK6-F1
#
_entry.id   AF-A0A482UIK6-F1
#
_cell.length_a   1.000
_cell.length_b   1.000
_cell.length_c   1.000
_cell.angle_alpha   90.00
_cell.angle_beta   90.00
_cell.angle_gamma   90.00
#
_symmetry.space_group_name_H-M   'P 1'
#
loop_
_entity.id
_entity.type
_entity.pdbx_description
1 polymer ?
#
loop_
_entity_poly.entity_id
_entity_poly.type
_entity_poly.pdbx_seq_one_letter_code
_entity_poly.pdbx_strand_id
1 'polypeptide(L)'
;MNDEINNPSHYMLFPDMEAIDVIKAALTPEEFAGYCKGNALKYRLRAGEKGPVEKCIAKACWYQNKLRQVTRADFGQQNTIDCRTDEEKAKQVESVFAVACLVCGGNHSGLQCPHLKVTAAQVGA
;
A
#
# COMPACT_ATOMS: atom_id res chain seq x y z
N MET A 1 -20.67 -1.66 -19.98
CA MET A 1 -20.12 -0.74 -18.96
C MET A 1 -18.61 -0.77 -19.11
N ASN A 2 -17.98 0.32 -19.56
CA ASN A 2 -16.53 0.43 -19.69
C ASN A 2 -15.97 1.12 -18.44
N ASP A 3 -15.07 0.45 -17.70
CA ASP A 3 -14.39 1.05 -16.57
C ASP A 3 -13.21 1.90 -17.06
N GLU A 4 -13.49 3.18 -17.35
CA GLU A 4 -12.47 4.14 -17.83
C GLU A 4 -11.37 4.48 -16.81
N ILE A 5 -11.47 3.95 -15.59
CA ILE A 5 -10.54 4.23 -14.48
C ILE A 5 -9.64 3.02 -14.23
N ASN A 6 -10.21 1.83 -14.05
CA ASN A 6 -9.44 0.64 -13.72
C ASN A 6 -9.09 -0.24 -14.92
N ASN A 7 -9.85 -0.20 -16.00
CA ASN A 7 -9.58 -0.98 -17.21
C ASN A 7 -10.01 -0.23 -18.48
N PRO A 8 -9.29 0.84 -18.85
CA PRO A 8 -9.63 1.59 -20.05
C PRO A 8 -9.22 0.75 -21.26
N SER A 9 -10.18 0.39 -22.12
CA SER A 9 -9.99 -0.49 -23.28
C SER A 9 -8.87 -0.06 -24.25
N HIS A 10 -8.44 1.20 -24.20
CA HIS A 10 -7.36 1.75 -25.02
C HIS A 10 -5.94 1.56 -24.44
N TYR A 11 -5.79 0.93 -23.27
CA TYR A 11 -4.49 0.58 -22.68
C TYR A 11 -4.15 -0.91 -22.75
N MET A 12 -5.06 -1.76 -23.23
CA MET A 12 -4.75 -3.15 -23.52
C MET A 12 -3.89 -3.24 -24.78
N LEU A 13 -2.61 -3.58 -24.60
CA LEU A 13 -1.67 -3.80 -25.70
C LEU A 13 -1.74 -5.26 -26.18
N PHE A 14 -2.02 -6.17 -25.26
CA PHE A 14 -2.25 -7.59 -25.50
C PHE A 14 -3.48 -8.05 -24.69
N PRO A 15 -4.08 -9.22 -24.99
CA PRO A 15 -5.31 -9.69 -24.35
C PRO A 15 -5.26 -9.70 -22.81
N ASP A 16 -4.08 -9.97 -22.25
CA ASP A 16 -3.86 -10.11 -20.80
C ASP A 16 -2.80 -9.14 -20.25
N MET A 17 -2.45 -8.09 -21.00
CA MET A 17 -1.39 -7.16 -20.60
C MET A 17 -1.74 -5.72 -20.90
N GLU A 18 -1.78 -4.91 -19.84
CA GLU A 18 -1.98 -3.48 -19.94
C GLU A 18 -0.65 -2.76 -20.18
N ALA A 19 -0.71 -1.55 -20.74
CA ALA A 19 0.47 -0.71 -20.93
C ALA A 19 1.25 -0.47 -19.62
N ILE A 20 0.57 -0.42 -18.47
CA ILE A 20 1.24 -0.27 -17.18
C ILE A 20 2.09 -1.48 -16.80
N ASP A 21 1.70 -2.69 -17.20
CA ASP A 21 2.45 -3.91 -16.91
C ASP A 21 3.76 -3.94 -17.70
N VAL A 22 3.72 -3.52 -18.97
CA VAL A 22 4.91 -3.34 -19.80
C VAL A 22 5.83 -2.28 -19.20
N ILE A 23 5.29 -1.12 -18.80
CA ILE A 23 6.06 -0.05 -18.18
C ILE A 23 6.71 -0.54 -16.88
N LYS A 24 5.96 -1.27 -16.05
CA LYS A 24 6.47 -1.82 -14.79
C LYS A 24 7.59 -2.84 -15.03
N ALA A 25 7.49 -3.67 -16.07
CA ALA A 25 8.52 -4.64 -16.41
C ALA A 25 9.80 -3.99 -16.98
N ALA A 26 9.68 -2.82 -17.60
CA ALA A 26 10.79 -2.11 -18.23
C ALA A 26 11.57 -1.18 -17.28
N LEU A 27 11.02 -0.85 -16.10
CA LEU A 27 11.58 0.12 -15.16
C LEU A 27 12.09 -0.56 -13.89
N THR A 28 13.08 0.05 -13.22
CA THR A 28 13.44 -0.37 -11.86
C THR A 28 12.31 -0.05 -10.87
N PRO A 29 12.28 -0.67 -9.67
CA PRO A 29 11.30 -0.33 -8.64
C PRO A 29 11.27 1.16 -8.29
N GLU A 30 12.44 1.81 -8.20
CA GLU A 30 12.56 3.24 -7.90
C GLU A 30 12.03 4.11 -9.05
N GLU A 31 12.33 3.74 -10.29
CA GLU A 31 11.84 4.44 -11.48
C GLU A 31 10.32 4.31 -11.61
N PHE A 32 9.78 3.12 -11.38
CA PHE A 32 8.34 2.89 -11.40
C PHE A 32 7.62 3.61 -10.25
N ALA A 33 8.25 3.69 -9.06
CA ALA A 33 7.78 4.53 -7.97
C ALA A 33 7.76 6.03 -8.37
N GLY A 34 8.83 6.51 -9.00
CA GLY A 34 8.90 7.87 -9.55
C GLY A 34 7.80 8.14 -10.58
N TYR A 35 7.58 7.20 -11.51
CA TYR A 35 6.51 7.24 -12.49
C TYR A 35 5.11 7.33 -11.84
N CYS A 36 4.84 6.48 -10.84
CA CYS A 36 3.56 6.51 -10.14
C CYS A 36 3.36 7.83 -9.37
N LYS A 37 4.40 8.34 -8.70
CA LYS A 37 4.38 9.62 -7.98
C LYS A 37 4.07 10.79 -8.93
N GLY A 38 4.77 10.84 -10.07
CA GLY A 38 4.58 11.88 -11.08
C GLY A 38 3.17 11.87 -11.66
N ASN A 39 2.62 10.68 -11.97
CA ASN A 39 1.26 10.57 -12.48
C ASN A 39 0.20 10.97 -11.44
N ALA A 40 0.36 10.56 -10.18
CA ALA A 40 -0.54 10.97 -9.11
C ALA A 40 -0.58 12.50 -8.96
N LEU A 41 0.59 13.16 -9.00
CA LEU A 41 0.70 14.62 -8.96
C LEU A 41 0.05 15.27 -10.19
N LYS A 42 0.36 14.78 -11.39
CA LYS A 42 -0.20 15.25 -12.66
C LYS A 42 -1.72 15.30 -12.64
N TYR A 43 -2.38 14.23 -12.18
CA TYR A 43 -3.84 14.18 -12.14
C TYR A 43 -4.46 15.06 -11.06
N ARG A 44 -3.77 15.28 -9.93
CA ARG A 44 -4.20 16.25 -8.91
C ARG A 44 -4.14 17.68 -9.43
N LEU A 45 -3.03 18.05 -10.07
CA LEU A 45 -2.85 19.40 -10.63
C LEU A 45 -3.83 19.69 -11.77
N ARG A 46 -4.18 18.68 -12.57
CA ARG A 46 -5.13 18.83 -13.67
C ARG A 46 -6.61 18.77 -13.23
N ALA A 47 -6.89 18.40 -12.00
CA ALA A 47 -8.27 18.28 -11.51
C ALA A 47 -8.96 19.65 -11.58
N GLY A 48 -10.06 19.74 -12.32
CA GLY A 48 -10.79 20.99 -12.55
C GLY A 48 -10.43 21.73 -13.84
N GLU A 49 -9.27 21.47 -14.44
CA GLU A 49 -8.89 22.12 -15.71
C GLU A 49 -9.30 21.32 -16.95
N LYS A 50 -9.23 19.98 -16.91
CA LYS A 50 -9.50 19.16 -18.09
C LYS A 50 -10.19 17.84 -17.77
N GLY A 51 -11.51 17.84 -17.98
CA GLY A 51 -12.42 16.72 -17.73
C GLY A 51 -13.03 16.76 -16.33
N PRO A 52 -13.86 15.77 -15.97
CA PRO A 52 -14.48 15.70 -14.65
C PRO A 52 -13.42 15.61 -13.55
N VAL A 53 -13.61 16.39 -12.49
CA VAL A 53 -12.72 16.45 -11.32
C VAL A 53 -12.59 15.06 -10.71
N GLU A 54 -13.71 14.37 -10.55
CA GLU A 54 -13.83 13.06 -9.92
C GLU A 54 -12.99 12.01 -10.65
N LYS A 55 -12.99 12.03 -12.00
CA LYS A 55 -12.17 11.13 -12.81
C LYS A 55 -10.68 11.40 -12.63
N CYS A 56 -10.27 12.66 -12.51
CA CYS A 56 -8.87 13.01 -12.27
C CYS A 56 -8.43 12.57 -10.86
N ILE A 57 -9.25 12.85 -9.85
CA ILE A 57 -8.97 12.44 -8.47
C ILE A 57 -8.92 10.92 -8.35
N ALA A 58 -9.84 10.19 -8.98
CA ALA A 58 -9.82 8.73 -8.99
C ALA A 58 -8.54 8.16 -9.62
N LYS A 59 -8.10 8.72 -10.76
CA LYS A 59 -6.83 8.34 -11.39
C LYS A 59 -5.63 8.65 -10.50
N ALA A 60 -5.62 9.81 -9.82
CA ALA A 60 -4.57 10.14 -8.87
C ALA A 60 -4.48 9.12 -7.72
N CYS A 61 -5.62 8.74 -7.14
CA CYS A 61 -5.70 7.74 -6.10
C CYS A 61 -5.23 6.36 -6.57
N TRP A 62 -5.55 5.98 -7.82
CA TRP A 62 -5.10 4.73 -8.41
C TRP A 62 -3.57 4.65 -8.50
N TYR A 63 -2.91 5.68 -9.04
CA TYR A 63 -1.44 5.74 -9.09
C TYR A 63 -0.80 5.82 -7.70
N GLN A 64 -1.44 6.50 -6.75
CA GLN A 64 -0.98 6.56 -5.37
C GLN A 64 -1.03 5.18 -4.70
N ASN A 65 -2.05 4.36 -4.98
CA ASN A 65 -2.14 2.99 -4.48
C ASN A 65 -1.06 2.09 -5.08
N LYS A 66 -0.78 2.20 -6.38
CA LYS A 66 0.32 1.48 -7.04
C LYS A 66 1.68 1.89 -6.45
N LEU A 67 1.89 3.18 -6.20
CA LEU A 67 3.08 3.67 -5.53
C LEU A 67 3.26 3.02 -4.15
N ARG A 68 2.21 2.99 -3.33
CA ARG A 68 2.25 2.33 -2.01
C ARG A 68 2.61 0.85 -2.12
N GLN A 69 2.11 0.13 -3.13
CA GLN A 69 2.46 -1.28 -3.33
C GLN A 69 3.95 -1.48 -3.60
N VAL A 70 4.58 -0.52 -4.29
CA VAL A 70 6.01 -0.58 -4.64
C VAL A 70 6.89 -0.15 -3.46
N THR A 71 6.47 0.87 -2.69
CA THR A 71 7.28 1.43 -1.58
C THR A 71 7.10 0.71 -0.25
N ARG A 72 6.11 -0.18 -0.12
CA ARG A 72 5.81 -0.93 1.13
C ARG A 72 6.93 -1.89 1.56
N ALA A 73 7.96 -2.08 0.74
CA ALA A 73 9.17 -2.82 1.14
C ALA A 73 10.10 -1.99 2.04
N ASP A 74 10.14 -0.65 1.90
CA ASP A 74 11.23 0.15 2.50
C ASP A 74 10.77 1.25 3.48
N PHE A 75 9.50 1.67 3.43
CA PHE A 75 8.98 2.70 4.33
C PHE A 75 7.76 2.17 5.09
N GLY A 76 7.97 1.84 6.37
CA GLY A 76 6.90 1.63 7.33
C GLY A 76 5.86 2.75 7.22
N GLN A 77 4.58 2.37 7.26
CA GLN A 77 3.39 3.22 7.07
C GLN A 77 3.62 4.69 7.42
N GLN A 78 3.93 5.54 6.45
CA GLN A 78 3.91 6.98 6.67
C GLN A 78 2.50 7.52 6.40
N ASN A 79 1.87 7.92 7.51
CA ASN A 79 0.67 8.73 7.69
C ASN A 79 -0.14 9.02 6.43
N THR A 80 -1.14 8.16 6.19
CA THR A 80 -2.39 8.63 5.58
C THR A 80 -2.99 9.69 6.49
N ILE A 81 -3.45 10.82 5.93
CA ILE A 81 -4.43 11.66 6.62
C ILE A 81 -5.60 10.73 6.93
N ASP A 82 -5.70 10.33 8.19
CA ASP A 82 -6.73 9.44 8.70
C ASP A 82 -7.96 10.29 8.99
N CYS A 83 -8.92 10.27 8.07
CA CYS A 83 -10.18 11.00 8.17
C CYS A 83 -11.19 10.35 9.11
N ARG A 84 -10.82 9.26 9.79
CA ARG A 84 -11.63 8.62 10.83
C ARG A 84 -11.70 9.48 12.08
N THR A 85 -12.84 9.46 12.75
CA THR A 85 -13.02 10.15 14.03
C THR A 85 -12.21 9.44 15.13
N ASP A 86 -11.95 10.13 16.24
CA ASP A 86 -11.21 9.56 17.37
C ASP A 86 -11.90 8.32 17.95
N GLU A 87 -13.23 8.23 17.85
CA GLU A 87 -14.03 7.06 18.23
C GLU A 87 -13.79 5.83 17.33
N GLU A 88 -13.58 6.05 16.03
CA GLU A 88 -13.30 4.98 15.07
C GLU A 88 -11.87 4.44 15.21
N LYS A 89 -10.93 5.27 15.70
CA LYS A 89 -9.55 4.86 15.99
C LYS A 89 -9.46 3.95 17.21
N ALA A 90 -10.24 4.22 18.26
CA ALA A 90 -10.23 3.44 19.50
C ALA A 90 -10.63 1.96 19.30
N LYS A 91 -11.55 1.68 18.37
CA LYS A 91 -12.03 0.31 18.11
C LYS A 91 -11.02 -0.62 17.45
N GLN A 92 -9.95 -0.11 16.86
CA GLN A 92 -9.00 -0.94 16.09
C GLN A 92 -7.79 -1.40 16.92
N VAL A 93 -7.45 -0.68 17.99
CA VAL A 93 -6.26 -0.96 18.83
C VAL A 93 -6.38 -2.27 19.59
N GLU A 94 -7.60 -2.74 19.88
CA GLU A 94 -7.81 -4.00 20.62
C GLU A 94 -7.48 -5.27 19.82
N SER A 95 -7.35 -5.21 18.49
CA SER A 95 -7.20 -6.42 17.65
C SER A 95 -5.78 -6.79 17.20
N VAL A 96 -4.77 -5.95 17.48
CA VAL A 96 -3.42 -6.10 16.87
C VAL A 96 -2.33 -6.57 17.85
N PHE A 97 -2.61 -6.70 19.15
CA PHE A 97 -1.66 -7.28 20.11
C PHE A 97 -1.77 -8.82 20.16
N ALA A 98 -1.56 -9.50 19.02
CA ALA A 98 -1.27 -10.92 19.02
C ALA A 98 0.23 -11.11 19.25
N VAL A 99 0.59 -11.58 20.45
CA VAL A 99 1.96 -11.79 20.94
C VAL A 99 2.69 -12.82 20.07
N ALA A 100 3.42 -12.36 19.05
CA ALA A 100 4.29 -13.20 18.23
C ALA A 100 5.73 -13.18 18.77
N CYS A 101 6.41 -14.33 18.69
CA CYS A 101 7.82 -14.46 19.06
C CYS A 101 8.69 -13.52 18.23
N LEU A 102 9.45 -12.62 18.87
CA LEU A 102 10.34 -11.70 18.16
C LEU A 102 11.44 -12.41 17.34
N VAL A 103 11.79 -13.64 17.70
CA VAL A 103 12.93 -14.36 17.10
C VAL A 103 12.52 -15.19 15.89
N CYS A 104 11.40 -15.91 15.95
CA CYS A 104 10.95 -16.78 14.86
C CYS A 104 9.63 -16.33 14.21
N GLY A 105 8.97 -15.29 14.73
CA GLY A 105 7.68 -14.80 14.23
C GLY A 105 6.49 -15.73 14.50
N GLY A 106 6.70 -16.89 15.12
CA GLY A 106 5.63 -17.84 15.46
C GLY A 106 4.86 -17.47 16.73
N ASN A 107 3.60 -17.89 16.83
CA ASN A 107 2.80 -17.76 18.05
C ASN A 107 2.90 -19.07 18.86
N HIS A 108 3.53 -19.02 20.03
CA HIS A 108 3.69 -20.17 20.91
C HIS A 108 3.04 -19.99 22.29
N SER A 109 2.06 -19.10 22.40
CA SER A 109 1.14 -19.01 23.54
C SER A 109 1.82 -19.02 24.93
N GLY A 110 3.02 -18.41 25.04
CA GLY A 110 3.79 -18.34 26.29
C GLY A 110 4.73 -19.52 26.59
N LEU A 111 4.85 -20.53 25.73
CA LEU A 111 5.82 -21.65 25.87
C LEU A 111 7.23 -21.27 25.39
N GLN A 112 8.26 -22.06 25.77
CA GLN A 112 9.65 -21.85 25.32
C GLN A 112 9.78 -22.03 23.80
N CYS A 113 10.51 -21.13 23.15
CA CYS A 113 10.79 -21.23 21.72
C CYS A 113 11.69 -22.48 21.46
N PRO A 114 11.32 -23.39 20.54
CA PRO A 114 12.07 -24.63 20.31
C PRO A 114 13.48 -24.39 19.72
N HIS A 115 13.74 -23.21 19.16
CA HIS A 115 15.05 -22.82 18.61
C HIS A 115 15.98 -22.15 19.62
N LEU A 116 15.49 -21.73 20.78
CA LEU A 116 16.29 -21.08 21.81
C LEU A 116 15.71 -21.41 23.20
N LYS A 117 16.47 -22.13 24.04
CA LYS A 117 16.07 -22.56 25.40
C LYS A 117 15.96 -21.39 26.41
N VAL A 118 15.34 -20.27 26.03
CA VAL A 118 15.14 -19.11 26.92
C VAL A 118 13.68 -18.68 26.82
N THR A 119 12.99 -18.61 27.97
CA THR A 119 11.64 -18.05 28.08
C THR A 119 11.69 -16.53 27.97
N ALA A 120 10.84 -15.93 27.15
CA ALA A 120 10.56 -14.50 27.13
C ALA A 120 9.70 -14.08 28.35
N ALA A 121 10.14 -14.48 29.55
CA ALA A 121 9.56 -14.10 30.82
C ALA A 121 10.72 -13.78 31.76
N GLN A 122 11.27 -12.57 31.59
CA GLN A 122 12.02 -11.74 32.56
C GLN A 122 12.94 -10.79 31.80
N VAL A 123 12.39 -9.66 31.35
CA VAL A 123 13.13 -8.40 31.38
C VAL A 123 12.30 -7.48 32.25
N GLY A 124 12.57 -7.53 33.55
CA GLY A 124 12.06 -6.59 34.52
C GLY A 124 13.20 -5.71 35.02
N ALA A 125 13.02 -4.41 34.90
CA ALA A 125 13.36 -3.38 35.89
C ALA A 125 12.53 -2.13 35.54
#